data_AF-A0AA90UI07-F1
#
_entry.id   AF-A0AA90UI07-F1
#
_cell.length_a   1.000
_cell.length_b   1.000
_cell.length_c   1.000
_cell.angle_alpha   90.00
_cell.angle_beta   90.00
_cell.angle_gamma   90.00
#
_symmetry.space_group_name_H-M   'P 1'
#
loop_
_entity.id
_entity.type
_entity.pdbx_description
1 polymer ?
#
loop_
_entity_poly.entity_id
_entity_poly.type
_entity_poly.pdbx_seq_one_letter_code
_entity_poly.pdbx_strand_id
1 'polypeptide(L)'
;MLKIVMIMLCGIGTGYLLRNKKMSFIGRIITALIWVLLFLLGIEVGANPRIINGLQTLGLEAIVLTIAGSLGSAIFAWALWRYVCRKEAGNER
;
A
#
# COMPACT_ATOMS: atom_id res chain seq x y z
N MET A 1 13.41 11.76 13.00
CA MET A 1 12.40 12.14 11.98
C MET A 1 13.06 12.68 10.71
N LEU A 2 13.79 13.80 10.76
CA LEU A 2 14.48 14.34 9.57
C LEU A 2 15.40 13.34 8.85
N LYS A 3 16.09 12.45 9.60
CA LYS A 3 16.94 11.40 9.01
C LYS A 3 16.17 10.46 8.06
N ILE A 4 14.92 10.12 8.40
CA ILE A 4 14.06 9.26 7.56
C ILE A 4 13.64 10.03 6.31
N VAL A 5 13.27 11.31 6.46
CA VAL A 5 12.90 12.19 5.33
C VAL A 5 14.08 12.35 4.36
N MET A 6 15.30 12.53 4.87
CA MET A 6 16.51 12.62 4.04
C MET A 6 16.78 11.33 3.27
N ILE A 7 16.58 10.17 3.89
CA ILE A 7 16.73 8.86 3.22
C ILE A 7 15.67 8.68 2.13
N MET A 8 14.41 9.09 2.38
CA MET A 8 13.34 9.05 1.37
C MET A 8 13.66 9.95 0.17
N LEU A 9 14.11 11.19 0.41
CA LEU A 9 14.50 12.13 -0.65
C LEU A 9 15.69 11.59 -1.46
N CYS A 10 16.68 11.01 -0.78
CA CYS A 10 17.82 10.38 -1.44
C CYS A 10 17.38 9.20 -2.32
N GLY A 11 16.49 8.33 -1.83
CA GLY A 11 15.94 7.20 -2.59
C GLY A 11 15.18 7.64 -3.85
N ILE A 12 14.40 8.73 -3.78
CA ILE A 12 13.73 9.32 -4.96
C ILE A 12 14.76 9.85 -5.96
N GLY A 13 15.79 10.55 -5.48
CA GLY A 13 16.87 11.06 -6.33
C GLY A 13 17.63 9.95 -7.05
N THR A 14 18.01 8.89 -6.33
CA THR A 14 18.66 7.71 -6.90
C THR A 14 17.74 7.00 -7.90
N GLY A 15 16.45 6.84 -7.57
CA GLY A 15 15.45 6.26 -8.47
C GLY A 15 15.24 7.05 -9.75
N TYR A 16 15.30 8.39 -9.67
CA TYR A 16 15.19 9.27 -10.85
C TYR A 16 16.42 9.14 -11.75
N LEU A 17 17.62 9.08 -11.18
CA LEU A 17 18.87 8.93 -11.95
C LEU A 17 18.97 7.56 -12.65
N LEU A 18 18.45 6.50 -12.02
CA LEU A 18 18.44 5.14 -12.58
C LEU A 18 17.24 4.85 -13.50
N ARG A 19 16.27 5.78 -13.61
CA ARG A 19 15.02 5.61 -14.38
C ARG A 19 15.24 5.26 -15.86
N ASN A 20 16.35 5.70 -16.43
CA ASN A 20 16.63 5.51 -17.86
C ASN A 20 17.30 4.15 -18.20
N LYS A 21 17.67 3.34 -17.19
CA LYS A 21 18.16 1.97 -17.44
C LYS A 21 17.01 0.97 -17.29
N LYS A 22 16.77 0.17 -18.34
CA LYS A 22 15.86 -0.98 -18.27
C LYS A 22 16.49 -2.09 -17.43
N MET A 23 16.35 -2.01 -16.11
CA MET A 23 16.83 -3.03 -15.17
C MET A 23 15.82 -4.17 -15.05
N SER A 24 15.50 -4.87 -16.15
CA SER A 24 14.54 -5.99 -16.16
C SER A 24 14.91 -7.10 -15.16
N PHE A 25 16.20 -7.26 -14.87
CA PHE A 25 16.71 -8.17 -13.84
C PHE A 25 16.23 -7.82 -12.43
N ILE A 26 16.06 -6.53 -12.11
CA ILE A 26 15.61 -6.09 -10.79
C ILE A 26 14.18 -6.54 -10.52
N GLY A 27 13.30 -6.45 -11.53
CA GLY A 27 11.92 -6.90 -11.43
C GLY A 27 11.86 -8.40 -11.17
N ARG A 28 12.70 -9.18 -11.86
CA ARG A 28 12.79 -10.64 -11.67
C ARG A 28 13.29 -11.01 -10.28
N ILE A 29 14.29 -10.30 -9.74
CA ILE A 29 14.76 -10.50 -8.37
C ILE A 29 13.66 -10.14 -7.36
N ILE A 30 12.98 -9.00 -7.52
CA ILE A 30 11.91 -8.57 -6.61
C ILE A 30 10.80 -9.62 -6.56
N THR A 31 10.34 -10.09 -7.72
CA THR A 31 9.31 -11.14 -7.77
C THR A 31 9.80 -12.43 -7.08
N ALA A 32 11.04 -12.86 -7.32
CA ALA A 32 11.61 -14.02 -6.65
C ALA A 32 11.68 -13.84 -5.12
N LEU A 33 12.08 -12.65 -4.66
CA LEU A 33 12.10 -12.32 -3.23
C LEU A 33 10.69 -12.30 -2.62
N ILE A 34 9.69 -11.75 -3.33
CA ILE A 34 8.30 -11.79 -2.88
C ILE A 34 7.83 -13.23 -2.71
N TRP A 35 8.13 -14.11 -3.66
CA TRP A 35 7.80 -15.54 -3.56
C TRP A 35 8.45 -16.20 -2.34
N VAL A 36 9.74 -15.96 -2.12
CA VAL A 36 10.47 -16.50 -0.95
C VAL A 36 9.88 -15.96 0.36
N LEU A 37 9.60 -14.67 0.43
CA LEU A 37 9.04 -14.03 1.61
C LEU A 37 7.62 -14.55 1.92
N LEU A 38 6.79 -14.70 0.89
CA LEU A 38 5.44 -15.23 1.03
C LEU A 38 5.45 -16.69 1.51
N PHE A 39 6.40 -17.49 0.99
CA PHE A 39 6.59 -18.87 1.41
C PHE A 39 7.02 -18.96 2.88
N LEU A 40 8.02 -18.17 3.27
CA LEU A 40 8.51 -18.12 4.65
C LEU A 40 7.41 -17.68 5.62
N LEU A 41 6.67 -16.62 5.26
CA LEU A 41 5.53 -16.14 6.03
C LEU A 41 4.45 -17.22 6.18
N GLY A 42 4.17 -17.98 5.11
CA GLY A 42 3.23 -19.10 5.15
C GLY A 42 3.64 -20.19 6.14
N ILE A 43 4.93 -20.53 6.21
CA ILE A 43 5.45 -21.51 7.18
C ILE A 43 5.35 -20.95 8.61
N GLU A 44 5.78 -19.72 8.84
CA GLU A 44 5.75 -19.10 10.18
C GLU A 44 4.33 -19.00 10.73
N VAL A 45 3.37 -18.59 9.89
CA VAL A 45 1.96 -18.51 10.25
C VAL A 45 1.35 -19.91 10.42
N GLY A 46 1.68 -20.85 9.53
CA GLY A 46 1.17 -22.22 9.54
C GLY A 46 1.69 -23.09 10.68
N ALA A 47 2.89 -22.82 11.19
CA ALA A 47 3.46 -23.52 12.33
C ALA A 47 2.94 -23.00 13.69
N ASN A 48 2.23 -21.86 13.71
CA ASN A 48 1.76 -21.23 14.94
C ASN A 48 0.28 -21.55 15.18
N PRO A 49 -0.05 -22.49 16.10
CA PRO A 49 -1.44 -22.88 16.36
C PRO A 49 -2.28 -21.72 16.89
N ARG A 50 -1.67 -20.71 17.52
CA ARG A 50 -2.36 -19.53 18.02
C ARG A 50 -2.89 -18.66 16.87
N ILE A 51 -2.09 -18.50 15.81
CA ILE A 51 -2.48 -17.74 14.61
C ILE A 51 -3.53 -18.53 13.81
N ILE A 52 -3.36 -19.84 13.64
CA ILE A 52 -4.34 -20.69 12.95
C ILE A 52 -5.70 -20.70 13.63
N ASN A 53 -5.75 -20.85 14.95
CA ASN A 53 -7.01 -20.80 15.69
C ASN A 53 -7.61 -19.38 15.70
N GLY A 54 -6.76 -18.35 15.72
CA GLY A 54 -7.19 -16.94 15.62
C GLY A 54 -7.51 -16.48 14.20
N LEU A 55 -7.26 -17.29 13.17
CA LEU A 55 -7.35 -16.89 11.77
C LEU A 55 -8.76 -16.46 11.38
N GLN A 56 -9.79 -17.11 11.94
CA GLN A 56 -11.18 -16.73 11.70
C GLN A 56 -11.48 -15.32 12.24
N THR A 57 -11.07 -15.02 13.47
CA THR A 57 -11.28 -13.71 14.09
C THR A 57 -10.46 -12.62 13.41
N LEU A 58 -9.16 -12.88 13.19
CA LEU A 58 -8.25 -11.96 12.49
C LEU A 58 -8.71 -11.71 11.05
N GLY A 59 -9.20 -12.76 10.37
CA GLY A 59 -9.72 -12.67 9.01
C GLY A 59 -10.99 -11.82 8.93
N LEU A 60 -11.93 -12.00 9.85
CA LEU A 60 -13.13 -11.16 9.92
C LEU A 60 -12.77 -9.69 10.20
N GLU A 61 -11.88 -9.44 11.15
CA GLU A 61 -11.41 -8.09 11.45
C GLU A 61 -10.74 -7.43 10.25
N ALA A 62 -9.87 -8.17 9.54
CA ALA A 62 -9.22 -7.69 8.32
C ALA A 62 -10.23 -7.37 7.20
N ILE A 63 -11.27 -8.19 7.02
CA ILE A 63 -12.33 -7.93 6.03
C ILE A 63 -13.08 -6.65 6.39
N VAL A 64 -13.48 -6.49 7.65
CA VAL A 64 -14.20 -5.30 8.12
C VAL A 64 -13.33 -4.05 7.93
N LEU A 65 -12.06 -4.09 8.31
CA LEU A 65 -11.12 -2.98 8.11
C LEU A 65 -10.92 -2.65 6.63
N THR A 66 -10.80 -3.66 5.77
CA THR A 66 -10.61 -3.46 4.32
C THR A 66 -11.83 -2.82 3.68
N ILE A 67 -13.03 -3.30 3.99
CA ILE A 67 -14.28 -2.74 3.47
C ILE A 67 -14.49 -1.32 4.00
N ALA A 68 -14.35 -1.12 5.32
CA ALA A 68 -14.52 0.19 5.94
C ALA A 68 -13.50 1.21 5.40
N GLY A 69 -12.24 0.83 5.28
CA GLY A 69 -11.18 1.66 4.73
C GLY A 69 -11.39 2.00 3.26
N SER A 70 -11.78 1.02 2.44
CA SER A 70 -12.01 1.22 1.00
C SER A 70 -13.24 2.10 0.74
N LEU A 71 -14.35 1.82 1.43
CA LEU A 71 -15.58 2.64 1.33
C LEU A 71 -15.37 4.03 1.90
N GLY A 72 -14.70 4.16 3.04
CA GLY A 72 -14.36 5.46 3.63
C GLY A 72 -13.52 6.30 2.68
N SER A 73 -12.46 5.73 2.10
CA SER A 73 -11.61 6.43 1.13
C SER A 73 -12.40 6.85 -0.13
N ALA A 74 -13.26 5.98 -0.66
CA ALA A 74 -14.11 6.31 -1.80
C ALA A 74 -15.12 7.43 -1.51
N ILE A 75 -15.77 7.40 -0.33
CA ILE A 75 -16.73 8.43 0.10
C ILE A 75 -16.02 9.78 0.28
N PHE A 76 -14.84 9.80 0.90
CA PHE A 76 -14.06 11.02 1.06
C PHE A 76 -13.60 11.59 -0.29
N ALA A 77 -13.12 10.74 -1.20
CA ALA A 77 -12.76 11.14 -2.55
C ALA A 77 -13.97 11.73 -3.31
N TRP A 78 -15.15 11.10 -3.18
CA TRP A 78 -16.39 11.60 -3.79
C TRP A 78 -16.86 12.93 -3.17
N ALA A 79 -16.76 13.06 -1.85
CA ALA A 79 -17.10 14.30 -1.14
C ALA A 79 -16.17 15.45 -1.55
N LEU A 80 -14.86 15.19 -1.65
CA LEU A 80 -13.88 16.15 -2.12
C LEU A 80 -14.16 16.56 -3.56
N TRP A 81 -14.41 15.60 -4.45
CA TRP A 81 -14.78 15.86 -5.84
C TRP A 81 -16.01 16.76 -5.93
N ARG A 82 -17.06 16.45 -5.16
CA ARG A 82 -18.28 17.25 -5.12
C ARG A 82 -18.04 18.66 -4.56
N TYR A 83 -17.18 18.81 -3.56
CA TYR A 83 -16.84 20.12 -3.01
C TYR A 83 -16.07 20.98 -4.01
N VAL A 84 -15.08 20.40 -4.70
CA VAL A 84 -14.29 21.09 -5.73
C VAL A 84 -15.16 21.51 -6.91
N CYS A 85 -15.96 20.60 -7.50
CA CYS A 85 -16.85 20.96 -8.61
C CYS A 85 -17.92 21.98 -8.22
N ARG A 86 -18.43 21.96 -6.98
CA ARG A 86 -19.37 22.99 -6.50
C ARG A 86 -18.70 24.36 -6.31
N LYS A 87 -17.41 24.38 -5.99
CA LYS A 87 -16.64 25.62 -5.86
C LYS A 87 -16.34 26.24 -7.23
N GLU A 88 -16.04 25.42 -8.24
CA GLU A 88 -15.82 25.88 -9.62
C GLU A 88 -17.11 26.48 -10.22
N ALA A 89 -18.27 25.82 -10.08
CA ALA A 89 -19.55 26.32 -10.59
C ALA A 89 -20.07 27.61 -9.91
N GLY A 90 -19.52 27.98 -8.74
CA GLY A 90 -19.87 29.20 -8.01
C GLY A 90 -18.91 30.37 -8.23
N ASN A 91 -17.76 30.15 -8.89
CA ASN A 91 -16.72 31.16 -9.13
C ASN A 91 -16.77 31.77 -10.55
N GLU A 92 -17.76 31.37 -11.36
CA GLU A 92 -18.04 31.90 -12.71
C GLU A 92 -19.31 32.80 -12.77
N ARG A 93 -19.77 33.32 -11.62
CA ARG A 93 -20.82 34.37 -11.55
C ARG A 93 -20.33 35.52 -10.67
#